data_AF-A0A6A7KDD1-F1
#
_entry.id   AF-A0A6A7KDD1-F1
#
_cell.length_a   1.000
_cell.length_b   1.000
_cell.length_c   1.000
_cell.angle_alpha   90.00
_cell.angle_beta   90.00
_cell.angle_gamma   90.00
#
_symmetry.space_group_name_H-M   'P 1'
#
loop_
_entity.id
_entity.type
_entity.pdbx_description
1 polymer ?
#
loop_
_entity_poly.entity_id
_entity_poly.type
_entity_poly.pdbx_seq_one_letter_code
_entity_poly.pdbx_strand_id
1 'polypeptide(L)'
;MKMKIEDHIAFTANHKDWKVGDKLVMMEDHKIAHFLASVSNTVNLKIPEYLTDVMDIARIRNLAEEIGEKEPWEVLKTLKSPGTSRKLNPMIFEDDKKLKKLLLDAAKALLAREALSKKFPVSYPEEPIRELRTTLMYNEDHINFTAKHGSWIVVKRLIIDDKTPMADVARILASINETTVSKIPVYAGIDLKGIEGWFGDIKKAKSDSEIKALVDKLLTIPIEQYAPEEFAGHAKVYALRIALQKVGLSIDVPSKSLEKYLEKS
;
A
#
# COMPACT_ATOMS: atom_id res chain seq x y z
N MET A 1 36.24 1.85 -18.33
CA MET A 1 35.21 0.80 -18.43
C MET A 1 34.15 1.10 -17.35
N LYS A 2 32.94 1.54 -17.69
CA LYS A 2 31.89 1.82 -16.68
C LYS A 2 31.37 0.47 -16.16
N MET A 3 31.52 0.18 -14.87
CA MET A 3 30.88 -0.99 -14.25
C MET A 3 29.38 -0.91 -14.50
N LYS A 4 28.83 -1.87 -15.26
CA LYS A 4 27.38 -2.05 -15.36
C LYS A 4 26.93 -2.77 -14.10
N ILE A 5 26.01 -2.15 -13.35
CA ILE A 5 25.33 -2.83 -12.25
C ILE A 5 24.49 -3.95 -12.86
N GLU A 6 24.72 -5.19 -12.42
CA GLU A 6 23.95 -6.36 -12.84
C GLU A 6 22.49 -6.27 -12.37
N ASP A 7 21.60 -6.91 -13.12
CA ASP A 7 20.19 -6.96 -12.76
C ASP A 7 20.00 -7.75 -11.46
N HIS A 8 19.31 -7.13 -10.52
CA HIS A 8 19.03 -7.68 -9.19
C HIS A 8 17.76 -7.06 -8.64
N ILE A 9 16.97 -7.82 -7.89
CA ILE A 9 15.84 -7.30 -7.13
C ILE A 9 15.89 -7.99 -5.77
N ALA A 10 15.97 -7.21 -4.70
CA ALA A 10 16.06 -7.72 -3.35
C ALA A 10 15.35 -6.80 -2.36
N PHE A 11 14.74 -7.42 -1.35
CA PHE A 11 14.18 -6.74 -0.20
C PHE A 11 14.74 -7.38 1.07
N THR A 12 15.27 -6.58 1.99
CA THR A 12 15.67 -7.02 3.32
C THR A 12 15.20 -6.01 4.36
N ALA A 13 14.78 -6.51 5.51
CA ALA A 13 14.48 -5.71 6.68
C ALA A 13 15.07 -6.41 7.91
N ASN A 14 15.75 -5.61 8.74
CA ASN A 14 16.28 -6.02 10.03
C ASN A 14 15.98 -4.89 11.00
N HIS A 15 15.03 -5.09 11.91
CA HIS A 15 14.78 -4.12 12.97
C HIS A 15 14.11 -4.82 14.15
N LYS A 16 14.79 -4.82 15.30
CA LYS A 16 14.35 -5.57 16.50
C LYS A 16 14.07 -7.05 16.15
N ASP A 17 12.90 -7.56 16.49
CA ASP A 17 12.48 -8.95 16.21
C ASP A 17 12.04 -9.17 14.75
N TRP A 18 11.91 -8.11 13.95
CA TRP A 18 11.53 -8.24 12.55
C TRP A 18 12.76 -8.38 11.65
N LYS A 19 13.08 -9.64 11.32
CA LYS A 19 14.19 -10.00 10.44
C LYS A 19 13.69 -10.85 9.27
N VAL A 20 13.56 -10.24 8.10
CA VAL A 20 13.07 -10.89 6.88
C VAL A 20 13.87 -10.44 5.67
N GLY A 21 13.87 -11.26 4.62
CA GLY A 21 14.44 -10.82 3.37
C GLY A 21 14.39 -11.89 2.30
N ASP A 22 14.29 -11.44 1.06
CA ASP A 22 14.31 -12.31 -0.10
C ASP A 22 15.01 -11.59 -1.26
N LYS A 23 15.56 -12.38 -2.18
CA LYS A 23 16.25 -11.90 -3.38
C LYS A 23 15.76 -12.72 -4.57
N LEU A 24 15.30 -12.02 -5.60
CA LEU A 24 14.87 -12.67 -6.82
C LEU A 24 16.07 -13.25 -7.56
N VAL A 25 16.01 -14.55 -7.85
CA VAL A 25 17.07 -15.29 -8.54
C VAL A 25 16.88 -15.26 -10.06
N MET A 26 15.63 -15.32 -10.54
CA MET A 26 15.29 -15.36 -11.97
C MET A 26 14.48 -14.11 -12.36
N MET A 27 15.00 -13.34 -13.31
CA MET A 27 14.43 -12.06 -13.77
C MET A 27 13.37 -12.22 -14.87
N GLU A 28 12.53 -13.23 -14.76
CA GLU A 28 11.37 -13.37 -15.66
C GLU A 28 10.24 -12.45 -15.18
N ASP A 29 9.54 -11.79 -16.10
CA ASP A 29 8.54 -10.77 -15.76
C ASP A 29 7.49 -11.25 -14.74
N HIS A 30 6.90 -12.44 -14.94
CA HIS A 30 5.93 -12.99 -13.99
C HIS A 30 6.53 -13.20 -12.58
N LYS A 31 7.78 -13.68 -12.48
CA LYS A 31 8.48 -13.84 -11.19
C LYS A 31 8.79 -12.50 -10.53
N ILE A 32 9.12 -11.49 -11.31
CA ILE A 32 9.27 -10.12 -10.82
C ILE A 32 7.95 -9.62 -10.24
N ALA A 33 6.82 -9.81 -10.95
CA ALA A 33 5.51 -9.39 -10.48
C ALA A 33 5.15 -10.04 -9.13
N HIS A 34 5.27 -11.37 -9.00
CA HIS A 34 5.01 -12.09 -7.75
C HIS A 34 5.95 -11.63 -6.62
N PHE A 35 7.24 -11.45 -6.89
CA PHE A 35 8.18 -10.95 -5.89
C PHE A 35 7.78 -9.56 -5.38
N LEU A 36 7.45 -8.63 -6.27
CA LEU A 36 7.01 -7.29 -5.90
C LEU A 36 5.68 -7.31 -5.14
N ALA A 37 4.79 -8.24 -5.45
CA ALA A 37 3.54 -8.44 -4.74
C ALA A 37 3.77 -8.93 -3.30
N SER A 38 4.67 -9.91 -3.08
CA SER A 38 5.12 -10.31 -1.74
C SER A 38 5.76 -9.15 -0.98
N VAL A 39 6.63 -8.35 -1.61
CA VAL A 39 7.22 -7.16 -0.97
C VAL A 39 6.14 -6.17 -0.55
N SER A 40 5.17 -5.87 -1.43
CA SER A 40 4.02 -5.01 -1.13
C SER A 40 3.24 -5.50 0.09
N ASN A 41 2.89 -6.78 0.12
CA ASN A 41 2.14 -7.36 1.23
C ASN A 41 2.94 -7.28 2.53
N THR A 42 4.25 -7.54 2.47
CA THR A 42 5.17 -7.45 3.62
C THR A 42 5.21 -6.04 4.20
N VAL A 43 5.43 -5.03 3.37
CA VAL A 43 5.58 -3.65 3.87
C VAL A 43 4.25 -3.10 4.37
N ASN A 44 3.12 -3.40 3.72
CA ASN A 44 1.80 -2.93 4.16
C ASN A 44 1.39 -3.54 5.51
N LEU A 45 1.76 -4.79 5.77
CA LEU A 45 1.53 -5.43 7.07
C LEU A 45 2.28 -4.70 8.19
N LYS A 46 3.46 -4.16 7.89
CA LYS A 46 4.35 -3.54 8.88
C LYS A 46 4.16 -2.05 9.08
N ILE A 47 3.68 -1.29 8.10
CA ILE A 47 3.47 0.17 8.23
C ILE A 47 2.72 0.57 9.52
N PRO A 48 1.61 -0.09 9.94
CA PRO A 48 0.90 0.30 11.16
C PRO A 48 1.76 0.24 12.42
N GLU A 49 2.66 -0.75 12.54
CA GLU A 49 3.54 -0.92 13.71
C GLU A 49 4.51 0.26 13.87
N TYR A 50 4.83 0.96 12.78
CA TYR A 50 5.76 2.10 12.75
C TYR A 50 5.08 3.46 12.89
N LEU A 51 3.75 3.49 13.03
CA LEU A 51 2.96 4.72 13.17
C LEU A 51 2.40 4.90 14.59
N THR A 52 2.68 3.99 15.52
CA THR A 52 2.17 4.03 16.90
C THR A 52 2.58 5.28 17.67
N ASP A 53 3.73 5.88 17.34
CA ASP A 53 4.23 7.06 18.03
C ASP A 53 3.48 8.34 17.63
N VAL A 54 2.77 8.33 16.49
CA VAL A 54 2.07 9.50 15.95
C VAL A 54 0.56 9.31 15.86
N MET A 55 0.05 8.09 16.08
CA MET A 55 -1.39 7.79 16.12
C MET A 55 -1.75 6.51 16.88
N ASP A 56 -2.97 6.46 17.40
CA ASP A 56 -3.58 5.31 18.08
C ASP A 56 -4.08 4.26 17.07
N ILE A 57 -3.18 3.35 16.70
CA ILE A 57 -3.45 2.27 15.74
C ILE A 57 -4.54 1.31 16.24
N ALA A 58 -4.62 1.05 17.54
CA ALA A 58 -5.62 0.15 18.12
C ALA A 58 -7.04 0.72 17.95
N ARG A 59 -7.23 2.01 18.24
CA ARG A 59 -8.52 2.67 18.00
C ARG A 59 -8.88 2.75 16.51
N ILE A 60 -7.90 2.94 15.63
CA ILE A 60 -8.14 2.92 14.18
C ILE A 60 -8.65 1.54 13.74
N ARG A 61 -8.04 0.45 14.24
CA ARG A 61 -8.50 -0.93 13.96
C ARG A 61 -9.90 -1.20 14.48
N ASN A 62 -10.21 -0.82 15.72
CA ASN A 62 -11.56 -0.98 16.27
C ASN A 62 -12.62 -0.22 15.45
N LEU A 63 -12.28 0.99 14.99
CA LEU A 63 -13.16 1.74 14.08
C LEU A 63 -13.29 1.05 12.72
N ALA A 64 -12.23 0.43 12.21
CA ALA A 64 -12.25 -0.32 10.98
C ALA A 64 -13.19 -1.53 11.06
N GLU A 65 -13.15 -2.25 12.17
CA GLU A 65 -14.06 -3.37 12.45
C GLU A 65 -15.52 -2.89 12.47
N GLU A 66 -15.85 -1.83 13.23
CA GLU A 66 -17.20 -1.22 13.27
C GLU A 66 -17.71 -0.88 11.87
N ILE A 67 -16.85 -0.28 11.04
CA ILE A 67 -17.20 0.13 9.68
C ILE A 67 -17.35 -1.09 8.77
N GLY A 68 -16.46 -2.08 8.90
CA GLY A 68 -16.38 -3.26 8.04
C GLY A 68 -17.56 -4.23 8.14
N GLU A 69 -18.34 -4.17 9.22
CA GLU A 69 -19.57 -4.97 9.37
C GLU A 69 -20.71 -4.51 8.45
N LYS A 70 -20.61 -3.32 7.86
CA LYS A 70 -21.63 -2.77 6.96
C LYS A 70 -21.62 -3.41 5.57
N GLU A 71 -22.65 -3.12 4.79
CA GLU A 71 -22.68 -3.45 3.36
C GLU A 71 -21.56 -2.71 2.60
N PRO A 72 -20.99 -3.29 1.52
CA PRO A 72 -19.81 -2.71 0.87
C PRO A 72 -19.97 -1.24 0.42
N TRP A 73 -21.14 -0.85 -0.07
CA TRP A 73 -21.41 0.55 -0.45
C TRP A 73 -21.51 1.48 0.77
N GLU A 74 -22.01 0.98 1.91
CA GLU A 74 -22.08 1.72 3.17
C GLU A 74 -20.71 1.88 3.81
N VAL A 75 -19.82 0.88 3.65
CA VAL A 75 -18.41 0.98 4.02
C VAL A 75 -17.78 2.16 3.29
N LEU A 76 -17.86 2.20 1.95
CA LEU A 76 -17.30 3.30 1.15
C LEU A 76 -17.91 4.66 1.50
N LYS A 77 -19.24 4.72 1.67
CA LYS A 77 -19.96 5.91 2.12
C LYS A 77 -19.48 6.40 3.48
N THR A 78 -19.30 5.49 4.43
CA THR A 78 -18.85 5.81 5.78
C THR A 78 -17.40 6.31 5.75
N LEU A 79 -16.49 5.57 5.11
CA LEU A 79 -15.07 5.92 5.02
C LEU A 79 -14.84 7.31 4.41
N LYS A 80 -15.56 7.67 3.35
CA LYS A 80 -15.41 9.00 2.70
C LYS A 80 -16.03 10.15 3.50
N SER A 81 -16.80 9.87 4.55
CA SER A 81 -17.59 10.89 5.23
C SER A 81 -16.72 11.85 6.07
N PRO A 82 -17.15 13.12 6.23
CA PRO A 82 -16.51 14.02 7.18
C PRO A 82 -16.55 13.49 8.62
N GLY A 83 -17.60 12.73 8.98
CA GLY A 83 -17.75 12.11 10.30
C GLY A 83 -16.59 11.18 10.64
N THR A 84 -16.16 10.35 9.69
CA THR A 84 -14.99 9.48 9.86
C THR A 84 -13.71 10.26 10.07
N SER A 85 -13.53 11.37 9.33
CA SER A 85 -12.36 12.26 9.57
C SER A 85 -12.37 12.86 10.97
N ARG A 86 -13.55 13.22 11.49
CA ARG A 86 -13.70 13.73 12.87
C ARG A 86 -13.43 12.63 13.91
N LYS A 87 -13.84 11.38 13.66
CA LYS A 87 -13.51 10.23 14.52
C LYS A 87 -11.99 9.94 14.54
N LEU A 88 -11.29 10.10 13.42
CA LEU A 88 -9.85 9.86 13.31
C LEU A 88 -8.99 10.96 13.96
N ASN A 89 -9.40 12.23 13.90
CA ASN A 89 -8.60 13.34 14.47
C ASN A 89 -8.13 13.14 15.93
N PRO A 90 -8.97 12.71 16.89
CA PRO A 90 -8.52 12.47 18.26
C PRO A 90 -7.61 11.25 18.41
N MET A 91 -7.44 10.43 17.37
CA MET A 91 -6.52 9.29 17.34
C MET A 91 -5.13 9.69 16.83
N ILE A 92 -4.92 10.95 16.41
CA ILE A 92 -3.64 11.43 15.87
C ILE A 92 -2.98 12.32 16.93
N PHE A 93 -1.74 11.97 17.30
CA PHE A 93 -0.93 12.61 18.33
C PHE A 93 -0.16 13.81 17.76
N GLU A 94 -0.92 14.77 17.24
CA GLU A 94 -0.38 16.00 16.66
C GLU A 94 -1.37 17.15 16.88
N ASP A 95 -0.84 18.30 17.31
CA ASP A 95 -1.59 19.52 17.64
C ASP A 95 -1.53 20.55 16.51
N ASP A 96 -0.42 20.61 15.75
CA ASP A 96 -0.35 21.47 14.58
C ASP A 96 -1.35 20.99 13.53
N LYS A 97 -2.30 21.86 13.21
CA LYS A 97 -3.41 21.54 12.29
C LYS A 97 -2.94 21.12 10.89
N LYS A 98 -1.82 21.65 10.40
CA LYS A 98 -1.29 21.32 9.07
C LYS A 98 -0.59 19.97 9.10
N LEU A 99 0.21 19.68 10.13
CA LEU A 99 0.88 18.40 10.33
C LEU A 99 -0.13 17.28 10.62
N LYS A 100 -1.11 17.54 11.50
CA LYS A 100 -2.21 16.61 11.80
C LYS A 100 -2.98 16.22 10.55
N LYS A 101 -3.16 17.15 9.60
CA LYS A 101 -3.81 16.84 8.31
C LYS A 101 -2.98 15.86 7.47
N LEU A 102 -1.66 15.96 7.47
CA LEU A 102 -0.79 15.01 6.76
C LEU A 102 -0.89 13.61 7.36
N LEU A 103 -0.89 13.51 8.69
CA LEU A 103 -1.09 12.23 9.40
C LEU A 103 -2.51 11.68 9.21
N LEU A 104 -3.53 12.54 9.09
CA LEU A 104 -4.90 12.13 8.80
C LEU A 104 -5.02 11.41 7.46
N ASP A 105 -4.24 11.80 6.45
CA ASP A 105 -4.24 11.12 5.16
C ASP A 105 -3.70 9.68 5.30
N ALA A 106 -2.65 9.47 6.11
CA ALA A 106 -2.15 8.14 6.45
C ALA A 106 -3.16 7.32 7.26
N ALA A 107 -3.75 7.91 8.30
CA ALA A 107 -4.75 7.25 9.14
C ALA A 107 -5.98 6.80 8.34
N LYS A 108 -6.42 7.61 7.35
CA LYS A 108 -7.52 7.23 6.44
C LYS A 108 -7.18 6.04 5.56
N ALA A 109 -5.95 5.98 5.05
CA ALA A 109 -5.52 4.85 4.22
C ALA A 109 -5.45 3.55 5.03
N LEU A 110 -4.93 3.61 6.26
CA LEU A 110 -4.94 2.50 7.20
C LEU A 110 -6.37 2.03 7.52
N LEU A 111 -7.24 2.96 7.89
CA LEU A 111 -8.63 2.67 8.19
C LEU A 111 -9.34 2.02 6.99
N ALA A 112 -9.14 2.55 5.79
CA ALA A 112 -9.77 2.03 4.59
C ALA A 112 -9.27 0.62 4.25
N ARG A 113 -7.96 0.37 4.32
CA ARG A 113 -7.39 -0.97 4.09
C ARG A 113 -7.98 -1.99 5.06
N GLU A 114 -7.99 -1.66 6.35
CA GLU A 114 -8.47 -2.57 7.39
C GLU A 114 -9.98 -2.84 7.24
N ALA A 115 -10.80 -1.80 7.07
CA ALA A 115 -12.25 -1.91 6.98
C ALA A 115 -12.71 -2.67 5.72
N LEU A 116 -11.93 -2.61 4.63
CA LEU A 116 -12.26 -3.27 3.36
C LEU A 116 -11.72 -4.71 3.28
N SER A 117 -10.81 -5.11 4.17
CA SER A 117 -10.07 -6.38 4.08
C SER A 117 -10.96 -7.62 4.04
N LYS A 118 -12.11 -7.60 4.74
CA LYS A 118 -13.09 -8.70 4.75
C LYS A 118 -14.03 -8.70 3.54
N LYS A 119 -14.06 -7.63 2.74
CA LYS A 119 -15.02 -7.43 1.64
C LYS A 119 -14.35 -7.49 0.27
N PHE A 120 -13.09 -7.07 0.19
CA PHE A 120 -12.35 -6.94 -1.08
C PHE A 120 -10.89 -7.34 -0.90
N PRO A 121 -10.21 -7.77 -1.98
CA PRO A 121 -8.78 -8.06 -1.94
C PRO A 121 -7.98 -6.76 -1.81
N VAL A 122 -7.55 -6.44 -0.59
CA VAL A 122 -6.70 -5.27 -0.26
C VAL A 122 -5.19 -5.59 -0.30
N SER A 123 -4.87 -6.87 -0.46
CA SER A 123 -3.53 -7.45 -0.59
C SER A 123 -3.49 -8.32 -1.83
N TYR A 124 -2.30 -8.52 -2.38
CA TYR A 124 -2.10 -9.47 -3.49
C TYR A 124 -2.22 -10.93 -3.00
N PRO A 125 -2.45 -11.90 -3.90
CA PRO A 125 -2.57 -13.32 -3.51
C PRO A 125 -1.34 -13.92 -2.81
N GLU A 126 -0.16 -13.33 -3.00
CA GLU A 126 1.09 -13.84 -2.45
C GLU A 126 1.18 -13.66 -0.95
N GLU A 127 1.80 -14.61 -0.26
CA GLU A 127 2.15 -14.41 1.15
C GLU A 127 3.21 -13.31 1.31
N PRO A 128 3.19 -12.57 2.44
CA PRO A 128 4.31 -11.70 2.81
C PRO A 128 5.58 -12.53 3.06
N ILE A 129 6.73 -11.87 2.93
CA ILE A 129 8.04 -12.44 3.27
C ILE A 129 8.11 -12.52 4.79
N ARG A 130 8.12 -13.75 5.32
CA ARG A 130 8.12 -14.03 6.77
C ARG A 130 9.49 -14.45 7.31
N GLU A 131 10.42 -14.81 6.43
CA GLU A 131 11.70 -15.39 6.79
C GLU A 131 12.84 -14.68 6.07
N LEU A 132 14.06 -14.87 6.57
CA LEU A 132 15.28 -14.43 5.93
C LEU A 132 15.81 -15.52 4.98
N ARG A 133 15.53 -15.36 3.69
CA ARG A 133 15.93 -16.28 2.59
C ARG A 133 17.13 -15.80 1.78
N THR A 134 17.68 -14.64 2.13
CA THR A 134 18.86 -14.03 1.53
C THR A 134 19.79 -13.51 2.61
N THR A 135 21.03 -13.18 2.26
CA THR A 135 21.93 -12.46 3.16
C THR A 135 21.46 -11.03 3.37
N LEU A 136 21.56 -10.53 4.61
CA LEU A 136 21.38 -9.11 4.88
C LEU A 136 22.47 -8.29 4.19
N MET A 137 22.08 -7.13 3.66
CA MET A 137 23.02 -6.22 3.00
C MET A 137 23.83 -5.39 4.00
N TYR A 138 23.27 -5.15 5.19
CA TYR A 138 23.86 -4.37 6.28
C TYR A 138 23.73 -5.16 7.57
N ASN A 139 24.68 -4.97 8.49
CA ASN A 139 24.64 -5.61 9.81
C ASN A 139 23.78 -4.81 10.79
N GLU A 140 23.70 -3.51 10.57
CA GLU A 140 22.87 -2.56 11.32
C GLU A 140 21.38 -2.82 11.07
N ASP A 141 20.53 -2.28 11.94
CA ASP A 141 19.09 -2.25 11.68
C ASP A 141 18.82 -1.40 10.44
N HIS A 142 17.99 -1.90 9.54
CA HIS A 142 17.75 -1.30 8.24
C HIS A 142 16.45 -1.75 7.59
N ILE A 143 15.98 -0.93 6.65
CA ILE A 143 15.10 -1.32 5.55
C ILE A 143 15.88 -1.15 4.25
N ASN A 144 15.82 -2.13 3.37
CA ASN A 144 16.52 -2.09 2.08
C ASN A 144 15.67 -2.72 0.98
N PHE A 145 15.33 -1.92 -0.03
CA PHE A 145 14.76 -2.39 -1.28
C PHE A 145 15.64 -1.90 -2.43
N THR A 146 16.18 -2.86 -3.18
CA THR A 146 17.04 -2.61 -4.34
C THR A 146 16.43 -3.30 -5.54
N ALA A 147 16.39 -2.59 -6.67
CA ALA A 147 15.98 -3.13 -7.94
C ALA A 147 16.83 -2.54 -9.06
N LYS A 148 17.28 -3.41 -9.96
CA LYS A 148 17.91 -3.10 -11.23
C LYS A 148 17.39 -4.13 -12.22
N HIS A 149 16.61 -3.69 -13.20
CA HIS A 149 16.14 -4.54 -14.28
C HIS A 149 15.97 -3.69 -15.54
N GLY A 150 16.76 -3.96 -16.58
CA GLY A 150 16.77 -3.14 -17.79
C GLY A 150 17.07 -1.66 -17.50
N SER A 151 16.18 -0.74 -17.90
CA SER A 151 16.31 0.70 -17.60
C SER A 151 15.76 1.09 -16.22
N TRP A 152 15.04 0.20 -15.54
CA TRP A 152 14.51 0.47 -14.22
C TRP A 152 15.59 0.27 -13.15
N ILE A 153 15.76 1.29 -12.31
CA ILE A 153 16.67 1.28 -11.16
C ILE A 153 15.92 1.85 -9.97
N VAL A 154 15.94 1.18 -8.83
CA VAL A 154 15.44 1.73 -7.57
C VAL A 154 16.34 1.31 -6.42
N VAL A 155 16.66 2.27 -5.56
CA VAL A 155 17.29 2.03 -4.26
C VAL A 155 16.51 2.87 -3.26
N LYS A 156 15.82 2.18 -2.36
CA LYS A 156 15.11 2.78 -1.22
C LYS A 156 15.63 2.08 0.02
N ARG A 157 16.43 2.80 0.79
CA ARG A 157 17.11 2.26 1.96
C ARG A 157 17.12 3.25 3.10
N LEU A 158 17.13 2.73 4.32
CA LEU A 158 17.23 3.48 5.56
C LEU A 158 18.00 2.61 6.56
N ILE A 159 19.07 3.16 7.13
CA ILE A 159 19.69 2.61 8.34
C ILE A 159 18.89 3.17 9.51
N ILE A 160 18.57 2.31 10.48
CA ILE A 160 17.77 2.65 11.64
C ILE A 160 18.70 2.69 12.85
N ASP A 161 18.70 3.82 13.52
CA ASP A 161 19.38 4.06 14.79
C ASP A 161 18.40 4.57 15.86
N ASP A 162 18.90 4.80 17.07
CA ASP A 162 18.08 5.27 18.20
C ASP A 162 17.43 6.65 17.98
N LYS A 163 17.89 7.41 16.98
CA LYS A 163 17.36 8.74 16.65
C LYS A 163 16.39 8.70 15.46
N THR A 164 16.27 7.56 14.80
CA THR A 164 15.45 7.41 13.60
C THR A 164 13.98 7.42 14.00
N PRO A 165 13.17 8.40 13.53
CA PRO A 165 11.74 8.41 13.82
C PRO A 165 11.05 7.19 13.21
N MET A 166 10.20 6.50 13.99
CA MET A 166 9.47 5.34 13.47
C MET A 166 8.57 5.71 12.28
N ALA A 167 8.03 6.93 12.26
CA ALA A 167 7.28 7.46 11.12
C ALA A 167 8.13 7.58 9.83
N ASP A 168 9.47 7.70 9.92
CA ASP A 168 10.36 7.67 8.75
C ASP A 168 10.56 6.23 8.23
N VAL A 169 10.60 5.24 9.12
CA VAL A 169 10.54 3.83 8.74
C VAL A 169 9.21 3.55 8.01
N ALA A 170 8.08 4.00 8.56
CA ALA A 170 6.77 3.90 7.90
C ALA A 170 6.75 4.59 6.53
N ARG A 171 7.39 5.76 6.39
CA ARG A 171 7.51 6.48 5.11
C ARG A 171 8.30 5.66 4.09
N ILE A 172 9.43 5.08 4.45
CA ILE A 172 10.22 4.24 3.53
C ILE A 172 9.43 3.01 3.09
N LEU A 173 8.74 2.34 4.01
CA LEU A 173 7.88 1.20 3.71
C LEU A 173 6.74 1.58 2.76
N ALA A 174 6.06 2.71 3.02
CA ALA A 174 5.04 3.25 2.13
C ALA A 174 5.61 3.60 0.74
N SER A 175 6.82 4.16 0.68
CA SER A 175 7.48 4.48 -0.58
C SER A 175 7.84 3.20 -1.35
N ILE A 176 8.31 2.14 -0.68
CA ILE A 176 8.56 0.84 -1.30
C ILE A 176 7.25 0.28 -1.89
N ASN A 177 6.15 0.35 -1.14
CA ASN A 177 4.82 -0.04 -1.62
C ASN A 177 4.40 0.73 -2.88
N GLU A 178 4.58 2.05 -2.92
CA GLU A 178 4.27 2.85 -4.13
C GLU A 178 5.06 2.36 -5.35
N THR A 179 6.33 1.99 -5.15
CA THR A 179 7.15 1.43 -6.24
C THR A 179 6.64 0.06 -6.69
N THR A 180 6.38 -0.87 -5.77
CA THR A 180 5.88 -2.21 -6.13
C THR A 180 4.53 -2.12 -6.83
N VAL A 181 3.57 -1.35 -6.28
CA VAL A 181 2.25 -1.10 -6.87
C VAL A 181 2.35 -0.49 -8.27
N SER A 182 3.32 0.39 -8.54
CA SER A 182 3.51 0.94 -9.88
C SER A 182 4.10 -0.04 -10.90
N LYS A 183 4.83 -1.07 -10.44
CA LYS A 183 5.62 -1.96 -11.30
C LYS A 183 4.98 -3.31 -11.55
N ILE A 184 4.22 -3.84 -10.59
CA ILE A 184 3.50 -5.12 -10.76
C ILE A 184 2.70 -5.16 -12.08
N PRO A 185 1.91 -4.15 -12.49
CA PRO A 185 1.09 -4.23 -13.71
C PRO A 185 1.93 -4.33 -14.99
N VAL A 186 3.11 -3.70 -14.98
CA VAL A 186 4.04 -3.71 -16.12
C VAL A 186 4.57 -5.12 -16.34
N TYR A 187 4.95 -5.80 -15.26
CA TYR A 187 5.51 -7.15 -15.30
C TYR A 187 4.44 -8.26 -15.37
N ALA A 188 3.25 -8.00 -14.85
CA ALA A 188 2.11 -8.91 -14.85
C ALA A 188 1.25 -8.82 -16.13
N GLY A 189 1.54 -7.87 -17.02
CA GLY A 189 0.72 -7.65 -18.22
C GLY A 189 -0.72 -7.20 -17.92
N ILE A 190 -0.93 -6.43 -16.85
CA ILE A 190 -2.27 -5.96 -16.45
C ILE A 190 -2.61 -4.67 -17.21
N ASP A 191 -3.74 -4.68 -17.90
CA ASP A 191 -4.28 -3.51 -18.60
C ASP A 191 -4.99 -2.55 -17.64
N LEU A 192 -4.21 -1.69 -16.98
CA LEU A 192 -4.75 -0.65 -16.12
C LEU A 192 -5.68 0.32 -16.86
N LYS A 193 -5.43 0.60 -18.15
CA LYS A 193 -6.28 1.52 -18.92
C LYS A 193 -7.64 0.91 -19.19
N GLY A 194 -7.69 -0.39 -19.48
CA GLY A 194 -8.94 -1.14 -19.59
C GLY A 194 -9.74 -1.12 -18.30
N ILE A 195 -9.09 -1.39 -17.15
CA ILE A 195 -9.72 -1.30 -15.82
C ILE A 195 -10.22 0.13 -15.55
N GLU A 196 -9.42 1.16 -15.83
CA GLU A 196 -9.85 2.57 -15.71
C GLU A 196 -11.05 2.89 -16.60
N GLY A 197 -11.06 2.37 -17.83
CA GLY A 197 -12.15 2.50 -18.79
C GLY A 197 -13.45 1.87 -18.30
N TRP A 198 -13.39 0.72 -17.62
CA TRP A 198 -14.56 0.08 -16.99
C TRP A 198 -15.30 1.01 -16.01
N PHE A 199 -14.55 1.82 -15.26
CA PHE A 199 -15.07 2.82 -14.32
C PHE A 199 -15.17 4.24 -14.93
N GLY A 200 -15.06 4.37 -16.25
CA GLY A 200 -14.89 5.67 -16.93
C GLY A 200 -16.12 6.59 -16.86
N ASP A 201 -17.32 6.02 -16.82
CA ASP A 201 -18.60 6.73 -16.66
C ASP A 201 -18.78 7.35 -15.25
N ILE A 202 -18.12 6.79 -14.24
CA ILE A 202 -18.11 7.33 -12.88
C ILE A 202 -16.87 8.22 -12.71
N LYS A 203 -17.02 9.54 -12.87
CA LYS A 203 -15.90 10.47 -12.66
C LYS A 203 -15.56 10.61 -11.17
N LYS A 204 -16.57 10.88 -10.34
CA LYS A 204 -16.45 10.99 -8.88
C LYS A 204 -17.79 10.67 -8.23
N ALA A 205 -17.87 9.56 -7.51
CA ALA A 205 -19.09 9.14 -6.82
C ALA A 205 -19.31 9.98 -5.54
N LYS A 206 -20.42 10.72 -5.52
CA LYS A 206 -20.82 11.62 -4.43
C LYS A 206 -22.13 11.16 -3.77
N SER A 207 -23.08 10.63 -4.54
CA SER A 207 -24.36 10.15 -4.02
C SER A 207 -24.32 8.67 -3.63
N ASP A 208 -25.30 8.25 -2.83
CA ASP A 208 -25.48 6.83 -2.48
C ASP A 208 -25.71 5.96 -3.72
N SER A 209 -26.46 6.45 -4.72
CA SER A 209 -26.69 5.72 -5.97
C SER A 209 -25.42 5.53 -6.79
N GLU A 210 -24.57 6.56 -6.89
CA GLU A 210 -23.28 6.47 -7.58
C GLU A 210 -22.31 5.54 -6.85
N ILE A 211 -22.30 5.54 -5.52
CA ILE A 211 -21.46 4.65 -4.72
C ILE A 211 -21.93 3.20 -4.86
N LYS A 212 -23.24 2.94 -4.88
CA LYS A 212 -23.80 1.61 -5.15
C LYS A 212 -23.41 1.12 -6.55
N ALA A 213 -23.64 1.94 -7.58
CA ALA A 213 -23.25 1.60 -8.95
C ALA A 213 -21.75 1.33 -9.09
N LEU A 214 -20.90 2.08 -8.36
CA LEU A 214 -19.46 1.83 -8.31
C LEU A 214 -19.11 0.47 -7.69
N VAL A 215 -19.77 0.10 -6.59
CA VAL A 215 -19.61 -1.22 -5.95
C VAL A 215 -20.11 -2.33 -6.87
N ASP A 216 -21.26 -2.16 -7.50
CA ASP A 216 -21.81 -3.14 -8.45
C ASP A 216 -20.83 -3.37 -9.61
N LYS A 217 -20.25 -2.29 -10.15
CA LYS A 217 -19.19 -2.37 -11.16
C LYS A 217 -17.93 -3.06 -10.66
N LEU A 218 -17.53 -2.81 -9.42
CA LEU A 218 -16.36 -3.46 -8.84
C LEU A 218 -16.57 -4.97 -8.64
N LEU A 219 -17.80 -5.39 -8.30
CA LEU A 219 -18.16 -6.80 -8.12
C LEU A 219 -18.35 -7.56 -9.44
N THR A 220 -18.68 -6.85 -10.52
CA THR A 220 -19.02 -7.44 -11.83
C THR A 220 -17.98 -7.20 -12.91
N ILE A 221 -16.85 -6.57 -12.59
CA ILE A 221 -15.77 -6.31 -13.55
C ILE A 221 -15.26 -7.63 -14.16
N PRO A 222 -15.18 -7.76 -15.51
CA PRO A 222 -14.67 -8.96 -16.17
C PRO A 222 -13.13 -8.97 -16.16
N ILE A 223 -12.55 -9.33 -15.01
CA ILE A 223 -11.11 -9.25 -14.75
C ILE A 223 -10.26 -9.98 -15.80
N GLU A 224 -10.76 -11.09 -16.32
CA GLU A 224 -10.10 -11.96 -17.29
C GLU A 224 -9.86 -11.25 -18.63
N GLN A 225 -10.53 -10.12 -18.89
CA GLN A 225 -10.29 -9.27 -20.06
C GLN A 225 -9.11 -8.30 -19.88
N TYR A 226 -8.66 -8.09 -18.64
CA TYR A 226 -7.68 -7.05 -18.30
C TYR A 226 -6.38 -7.61 -17.73
N ALA A 227 -6.26 -8.92 -17.55
CA ALA A 227 -5.06 -9.56 -17.06
C ALA A 227 -4.97 -11.03 -17.50
N PRO A 228 -3.74 -11.58 -17.64
CA PRO A 228 -3.53 -13.02 -17.71
C PRO A 228 -4.14 -13.74 -16.50
N GLU A 229 -4.53 -15.00 -16.68
CA GLU A 229 -5.20 -15.82 -15.64
C GLU A 229 -4.42 -15.84 -14.32
N GLU A 230 -3.09 -16.04 -14.39
CA GLU A 230 -2.15 -16.02 -13.25
C GLU A 230 -2.24 -14.70 -12.44
N PHE A 231 -2.53 -13.58 -13.09
CA PHE A 231 -2.57 -12.25 -12.49
C PHE A 231 -3.99 -11.70 -12.28
N ALA A 232 -5.04 -12.50 -12.47
CA ALA A 232 -6.42 -12.09 -12.23
C ALA A 232 -6.62 -11.59 -10.78
N GLY A 233 -6.03 -12.27 -9.80
CA GLY A 233 -6.07 -11.85 -8.39
C GLY A 233 -5.44 -10.47 -8.17
N HIS A 234 -4.35 -10.17 -8.88
CA HIS A 234 -3.68 -8.87 -8.80
C HIS A 234 -4.52 -7.76 -9.43
N ALA A 235 -5.09 -8.02 -10.60
CA ALA A 235 -5.97 -7.08 -11.29
C ALA A 235 -7.20 -6.69 -10.46
N LYS A 236 -7.75 -7.61 -9.64
CA LYS A 236 -8.80 -7.29 -8.66
C LYS A 236 -8.38 -6.22 -7.65
N VAL A 237 -7.13 -6.27 -7.16
CA VAL A 237 -6.59 -5.24 -6.25
C VAL A 237 -6.48 -3.89 -6.97
N TYR A 238 -6.10 -3.87 -8.25
CA TYR A 238 -6.07 -2.64 -9.05
C TYR A 238 -7.46 -2.08 -9.34
N ALA A 239 -8.44 -2.94 -9.63
CA ALA A 239 -9.83 -2.54 -9.78
C ALA A 239 -10.35 -1.88 -8.50
N LEU A 240 -10.04 -2.45 -7.32
CA LEU A 240 -10.36 -1.84 -6.03
C LEU A 240 -9.70 -0.46 -5.89
N ARG A 241 -8.40 -0.33 -6.16
CA ARG A 241 -7.69 0.96 -6.07
C ARG A 241 -8.32 2.03 -6.96
N ILE A 242 -8.63 1.69 -8.21
CA ILE A 242 -9.25 2.60 -9.17
C ILE A 242 -10.65 2.99 -8.70
N ALA A 243 -11.46 2.04 -8.22
CA ALA A 243 -12.77 2.33 -7.66
C ALA A 243 -12.68 3.28 -6.46
N LEU A 244 -11.76 3.04 -5.53
CA LEU A 244 -11.57 3.89 -4.35
C LEU A 244 -11.18 5.33 -4.71
N GLN A 245 -10.39 5.53 -5.77
CA GLN A 245 -10.09 6.87 -6.27
C GLN A 245 -11.35 7.65 -6.67
N LYS A 246 -12.37 6.96 -7.23
CA LYS A 246 -13.65 7.59 -7.60
C LYS A 246 -14.43 8.12 -6.39
N VAL A 247 -14.18 7.62 -5.19
CA VAL A 247 -14.78 8.11 -3.94
C VAL A 247 -13.81 8.98 -3.11
N GLY A 248 -12.58 9.19 -3.57
CA GLY A 248 -11.55 9.97 -2.89
C GLY A 248 -10.92 9.22 -1.71
N LEU A 249 -10.82 7.90 -1.81
CA LEU A 249 -10.19 7.01 -0.84
C LEU A 249 -8.93 6.36 -1.44
N SER A 250 -8.07 5.86 -0.56
CA SER A 250 -6.91 5.03 -0.89
C SER A 250 -6.80 3.95 0.18
N ILE A 251 -6.28 2.77 -0.17
CA ILE A 251 -5.82 1.77 0.80
C ILE A 251 -4.33 1.86 1.06
N ASP A 252 -3.57 2.52 0.17
CA ASP A 252 -2.13 2.66 0.28
C ASP A 252 -1.78 3.95 1.04
N VAL A 253 -0.94 3.82 2.07
CA VAL A 253 -0.47 4.95 2.89
C VAL A 253 0.41 5.85 2.01
N PRO A 254 0.11 7.17 1.93
CA PRO A 254 0.84 8.08 1.05
C PRO A 254 2.20 8.46 1.64
N SER A 255 3.29 8.01 1.03
CA SER A 255 4.65 8.26 1.53
C SER A 255 4.96 9.75 1.60
N LYS A 256 4.49 10.51 0.60
CA LYS A 256 4.66 11.98 0.51
C LYS A 256 4.01 12.75 1.66
N SER A 257 2.94 12.23 2.27
CA SER A 257 2.33 12.89 3.43
C SER A 257 3.20 12.71 4.67
N LEU A 258 3.76 11.51 4.87
CA LEU A 258 4.70 11.23 5.95
C LEU A 258 6.03 11.99 5.76
N GLU A 259 6.53 12.08 4.53
CA GLU A 259 7.71 12.90 4.18
C GLU A 259 7.52 14.36 4.60
N LYS A 260 6.42 14.99 4.16
CA LYS A 260 6.12 16.39 4.51
C LYS A 260 5.87 16.63 5.99
N TYR A 261 5.47 15.59 6.72
CA TYR A 261 5.30 15.64 8.16
C TYR A 261 6.68 15.70 8.83
N LEU A 262 7.57 14.77 8.47
CA LEU A 262 8.94 14.66 8.98
C LEU A 262 9.82 15.87 8.65
N GLU A 263 9.59 16.53 7.51
CA GLU A 263 10.31 17.77 7.15
C GLU A 263 9.99 18.97 8.07
N LYS A 264 8.89 18.90 8.81
CA LYS A 264 8.30 20.05 9.53
C LYS A 264 8.05 19.81 11.01
N SER A 265 8.17 18.56 11.45
CA SER A 265 8.07 18.12 12.84
C SER A 265 9.34 18.42 13.62
#